data_AF-A0A1L8CX29-F1
#
_entry.id   AF-A0A1L8CX29-F1
#
_cell.length_a   1.000
_cell.length_b   1.000
_cell.length_c   1.000
_cell.angle_alpha   90.00
_cell.angle_beta   90.00
_cell.angle_gamma   90.00
#
_symmetry.space_group_name_H-M   'P 1'
#
loop_
_entity.id
_entity.type
_entity.pdbx_description
1 polymer ?
#
loop_
_entity_poly.entity_id
_entity_poly.type
_entity_poly.pdbx_seq_one_letter_code
_entity_poly.pdbx_strand_id
1 'polypeptide(L)'
;MEVILENDIQKMVNNILELITKKLKNNVEKYEEILPEIKGMKTLKRRLLFWLAVGQSLGIEKAKLKKIAEIFSYIYLAHEIHRQVLEEEYQEERTKTQYRVLVGDYMYGNFFRELARAGLLKYLNPLSKLILDINEAALLSLREGNNYQDARYFMGQCLALLGDLAQLPKDLVEELRILGEEVGDFLARWDNQETGDLTKLKEILQKNGTFKFSFADYLI
;
A
#
# COMPACT_ATOMS: atom_id res chain seq x y z
N MET A 1 -13.15 22.60 8.87
CA MET A 1 -13.55 21.18 8.71
C MET A 1 -12.45 20.38 8.02
N GLU A 2 -11.84 20.89 6.94
CA GLU A 2 -10.67 20.26 6.28
C GLU A 2 -9.46 20.07 7.21
N VAL A 3 -9.07 21.08 8.00
CA VAL A 3 -7.92 21.01 8.94
C VAL A 3 -8.08 19.96 10.05
N ILE A 4 -9.32 19.62 10.42
CA ILE A 4 -9.60 18.58 11.44
C ILE A 4 -9.49 17.18 10.80
N LEU A 5 -9.96 17.04 9.55
CA LEU A 5 -9.87 15.81 8.78
C LEU A 5 -8.40 15.42 8.50
N GLU A 6 -7.57 16.42 8.19
CA GLU A 6 -6.13 16.30 7.96
C GLU A 6 -5.39 15.72 9.17
N ASN A 7 -5.59 16.34 10.34
CA ASN A 7 -4.95 15.90 11.58
C ASN A 7 -5.38 14.47 11.97
N ASP A 8 -6.63 14.11 11.72
CA ASP A 8 -7.15 12.78 12.01
C ASP A 8 -6.54 11.70 11.11
N ILE A 9 -6.46 11.93 9.80
CA ILE A 9 -5.85 10.98 8.85
C ILE A 9 -4.37 10.81 9.17
N GLN A 10 -3.64 11.90 9.38
CA GLN A 10 -2.21 11.84 9.70
C GLN A 10 -1.96 11.06 11.00
N LYS A 11 -2.81 11.26 12.01
CA LYS A 11 -2.77 10.49 13.26
C LYS A 11 -3.10 9.01 13.04
N MET A 12 -4.06 8.68 12.17
CA MET A 12 -4.35 7.29 11.80
C MET A 12 -3.14 6.62 11.14
N VAL A 13 -2.50 7.28 10.17
CA VAL A 13 -1.30 6.76 9.50
C VAL A 13 -0.17 6.54 10.49
N ASN A 14 0.13 7.53 11.34
CA ASN A 14 1.21 7.41 12.33
C ASN A 14 0.94 6.24 13.30
N ASN A 15 -0.29 6.09 13.78
CA ASN A 15 -0.67 4.96 14.64
C ASN A 15 -0.47 3.60 13.95
N ILE A 16 -0.76 3.49 12.65
CA ILE A 16 -0.56 2.26 11.89
C ILE A 16 0.93 1.96 11.75
N LEU A 17 1.73 2.96 11.35
CA LEU A 17 3.18 2.82 11.19
C LEU A 17 3.87 2.46 12.53
N GLU A 18 3.47 3.09 13.64
CA GLU A 18 3.96 2.77 14.98
C GLU A 18 3.61 1.35 15.40
N LEU A 19 2.36 0.91 15.15
CA LEU A 19 1.91 -0.43 15.48
C LEU A 19 2.70 -1.50 14.73
N ILE A 20 2.94 -1.30 13.43
CA ILE A 20 3.73 -2.21 12.59
C ILE A 20 5.19 -2.21 13.03
N THR A 21 5.76 -1.03 13.28
CA THR A 21 7.14 -0.89 13.76
C THR A 21 7.31 -1.61 15.10
N LYS A 22 6.38 -1.45 16.03
CA LYS A 22 6.41 -2.16 17.33
C LYS A 22 6.31 -3.67 17.14
N LYS A 23 5.46 -4.14 16.24
CA LYS A 23 5.34 -5.58 15.93
C LYS A 23 6.62 -6.14 15.33
N LEU A 24 7.28 -5.40 14.44
CA LEU A 24 8.59 -5.77 13.90
C LEU A 24 9.62 -5.87 15.02
N LYS A 25 9.80 -4.79 15.79
CA LYS A 25 10.76 -4.73 16.91
C LYS A 25 10.62 -5.89 17.90
N ASN A 26 9.40 -6.29 18.20
CA ASN A 26 9.13 -7.31 19.20
C ASN A 26 9.28 -8.75 18.70
N ASN A 27 9.28 -8.98 17.38
CA ASN A 27 9.19 -10.34 16.82
C ASN A 27 10.27 -10.64 15.77
N VAL A 28 11.12 -9.68 15.43
CA VAL A 28 12.16 -9.80 14.41
C VAL A 28 13.50 -9.46 15.08
N GLU A 29 14.35 -10.47 15.27
CA GLU A 29 15.56 -10.39 16.10
C GLU A 29 16.55 -9.31 15.62
N LYS A 30 16.73 -9.21 14.31
CA LYS A 30 17.59 -8.20 13.65
C LYS A 30 16.77 -7.14 12.93
N TYR A 31 15.75 -6.61 13.59
CA TYR A 31 14.85 -5.63 12.96
C TYR A 31 15.59 -4.36 12.49
N GLU A 32 16.67 -3.96 13.18
CA GLU A 32 17.46 -2.76 12.88
C GLU A 32 18.24 -2.86 11.57
N GLU A 33 18.57 -4.08 11.14
CA GLU A 33 19.24 -4.33 9.86
C GLU A 33 18.27 -4.22 8.68
N ILE A 34 16.98 -4.49 8.90
CA ILE A 34 15.93 -4.45 7.88
C ILE A 34 15.27 -3.08 7.78
N LEU A 35 15.09 -2.37 8.91
CA LEU A 35 14.33 -1.11 8.97
C LEU A 35 14.82 -0.01 8.00
N PRO A 36 16.14 0.22 7.83
CA PRO A 36 16.68 1.21 6.90
C PRO A 36 16.41 0.85 5.43
N GLU A 37 16.27 -0.45 5.13
CA GLU A 37 15.98 -1.00 3.81
C GLU A 37 14.48 -1.00 3.50
N ILE A 38 13.62 -0.83 4.52
CA ILE A 38 12.23 -0.42 4.32
C ILE A 38 12.19 1.07 3.93
N LYS A 39 12.86 1.45 2.82
CA LYS A 39 12.50 2.62 1.99
C LYS A 39 10.98 2.72 1.82
N GLY A 40 10.31 1.56 1.81
CA GLY A 40 8.87 1.41 1.82
C GLY A 40 8.10 2.10 2.95
N MET A 41 8.68 2.51 4.09
CA MET A 41 7.87 3.17 5.14
C MET A 41 7.41 4.57 4.72
N LYS A 42 8.25 5.33 3.99
CA LYS A 42 7.88 6.64 3.45
C LYS A 42 6.87 6.48 2.32
N THR A 43 7.08 5.51 1.44
CA THR A 43 6.16 5.16 0.35
C THR A 43 4.82 4.69 0.90
N LEU A 44 4.83 3.78 1.88
CA LEU A 44 3.65 3.29 2.57
C LEU A 44 2.90 4.44 3.23
N LYS A 45 3.58 5.38 3.89
CA LYS A 45 2.95 6.58 4.45
C LYS A 45 2.12 7.32 3.40
N ARG A 46 2.68 7.59 2.21
CA ARG A 46 1.97 8.29 1.12
C ARG A 46 0.77 7.50 0.62
N ARG A 47 0.93 6.19 0.39
CA ARG A 47 -0.15 5.29 -0.04
C ARG A 47 -1.29 5.25 0.98
N LEU A 48 -0.96 5.14 2.27
CA LEU A 48 -1.93 5.13 3.37
C LEU A 48 -2.67 6.47 3.50
N LEU A 49 -1.98 7.60 3.37
CA LEU A 49 -2.60 8.93 3.39
C LEU A 49 -3.67 9.04 2.31
N PHE A 50 -3.31 8.70 1.07
CA PHE A 50 -4.24 8.71 -0.06
C PHE A 50 -5.43 7.78 0.17
N TRP A 51 -5.14 6.52 0.52
CA TRP A 51 -6.16 5.49 0.71
C TRP A 51 -7.16 5.85 1.82
N LEU A 52 -6.67 6.35 2.96
CA LEU A 52 -7.54 6.77 4.06
C LEU A 52 -8.36 8.00 3.71
N ALA A 53 -7.80 8.95 2.96
CA ALA A 53 -8.53 10.13 2.50
C ALA A 53 -9.69 9.76 1.58
N VAL A 54 -9.44 8.89 0.58
CA VAL A 54 -10.50 8.36 -0.29
C VAL A 54 -11.54 7.61 0.55
N GLY A 55 -11.11 6.69 1.41
CA GLY A 55 -12.04 5.91 2.22
C GLY A 55 -12.94 6.75 3.13
N GLN A 56 -12.41 7.83 3.72
CA GLN A 56 -13.20 8.75 4.54
C GLN A 56 -14.19 9.56 3.70
N SER A 57 -13.80 10.02 2.50
CA SER A 57 -14.71 10.74 1.60
C SER A 57 -15.88 9.87 1.11
N LEU A 58 -15.68 8.54 1.06
CA LEU A 58 -16.72 7.54 0.77
C LEU A 58 -17.60 7.21 2.00
N GLY A 59 -17.38 7.86 3.14
CA GLY A 59 -18.18 7.66 4.35
C GLY A 59 -17.91 6.34 5.08
N ILE A 60 -16.81 5.65 4.79
CA ILE A 60 -16.48 4.38 5.43
C ILE A 60 -16.05 4.65 6.88
N GLU A 61 -16.53 3.82 7.79
CA GLU A 61 -16.24 3.90 9.23
C GLU A 61 -14.72 3.90 9.51
N LYS A 62 -14.26 4.86 10.31
CA LYS A 62 -12.84 5.05 10.66
C LYS A 62 -12.18 3.79 11.23
N ALA A 63 -12.86 3.03 12.09
CA ALA A 63 -12.31 1.81 12.67
C ALA A 63 -12.05 0.73 11.63
N LYS A 64 -12.99 0.55 10.69
CA LYS A 64 -12.88 -0.37 9.56
C LYS A 64 -11.75 0.06 8.61
N LEU A 65 -11.68 1.34 8.26
CA LEU A 65 -10.58 1.90 7.46
C LEU A 65 -9.23 1.62 8.12
N LYS A 66 -9.08 1.93 9.41
CA LYS A 66 -7.82 1.70 10.15
C LYS A 66 -7.37 0.24 10.08
N LYS A 67 -8.30 -0.71 10.29
CA LYS A 67 -7.97 -2.13 10.31
C LYS A 67 -7.58 -2.66 8.92
N ILE A 68 -8.26 -2.22 7.87
CA ILE A 68 -7.93 -2.62 6.49
C ILE A 68 -6.61 -1.96 6.04
N ALA A 69 -6.37 -0.70 6.40
CA ALA A 69 -5.09 -0.03 6.17
C ALA A 69 -3.92 -0.74 6.86
N GLU A 70 -4.12 -1.25 8.09
CA GLU A 70 -3.13 -2.10 8.76
C GLU A 70 -2.84 -3.38 7.96
N ILE A 71 -3.88 -4.07 7.49
CA ILE A 71 -3.76 -5.26 6.66
C ILE A 71 -2.98 -4.98 5.36
N PHE A 72 -3.31 -3.91 4.66
CA PHE A 72 -2.61 -3.49 3.45
C PHE A 72 -1.14 -3.18 3.69
N SER A 73 -0.82 -2.63 4.85
CA SER A 73 0.55 -2.33 5.19
C SER A 73 1.38 -3.60 5.32
N TYR A 74 0.84 -4.69 5.87
CA TYR A 74 1.56 -5.97 5.90
C TYR A 74 1.79 -6.54 4.50
N ILE A 75 0.78 -6.49 3.62
CA ILE A 75 0.91 -6.96 2.23
C ILE A 75 1.97 -6.15 1.49
N TYR A 76 1.89 -4.82 1.58
CA TYR A 76 2.85 -3.92 0.95
C TYR A 76 4.27 -4.17 1.44
N LEU A 77 4.48 -4.26 2.75
CA LEU A 77 5.80 -4.47 3.32
C LEU A 77 6.37 -5.84 2.97
N ALA A 78 5.55 -6.88 2.94
CA ALA A 78 5.96 -8.21 2.49
C ALA A 78 6.48 -8.17 1.05
N HIS A 79 5.69 -7.56 0.15
CA HIS A 79 6.03 -7.38 -1.26
C HIS A 79 7.32 -6.59 -1.44
N GLU A 80 7.46 -5.44 -0.76
CA GLU A 80 8.67 -4.62 -0.87
C GLU A 80 9.92 -5.32 -0.35
N ILE A 81 9.82 -6.08 0.74
CA ILE A 81 10.94 -6.85 1.29
C ILE A 81 11.37 -7.93 0.29
N HIS A 82 10.41 -8.66 -0.29
CA HIS A 82 10.69 -9.69 -1.29
C HIS A 82 11.25 -9.09 -2.58
N ARG A 83 10.76 -7.93 -3.02
CA ARG A 83 11.24 -7.24 -4.23
C ARG A 83 12.71 -6.82 -4.15
N GLN A 84 13.23 -6.59 -2.95
CA GLN A 84 14.63 -6.20 -2.74
C GLN A 84 15.59 -7.41 -2.72
N VAL A 85 15.07 -8.63 -2.83
CA VAL A 85 15.88 -9.85 -2.91
C VAL A 85 16.24 -10.09 -4.37
N LEU A 86 17.47 -9.76 -4.76
CA LEU A 86 18.01 -10.05 -6.09
C LEU A 86 18.60 -11.46 -6.13
N GLU A 87 18.43 -12.18 -7.25
CA GLU A 87 18.97 -13.53 -7.42
C GLU A 87 20.51 -13.57 -7.31
N GLU A 88 21.17 -12.50 -7.78
CA GLU A 88 22.63 -12.34 -7.77
C GLU A 88 23.19 -12.24 -6.34
N GLU A 89 22.46 -11.59 -5.42
CA GLU A 89 22.84 -11.46 -4.01
C GLU A 89 22.78 -12.80 -3.24
N TYR A 90 22.03 -13.80 -3.74
CA TYR A 90 21.87 -15.08 -3.06
C TYR A 90 23.19 -15.87 -2.94
N GLN A 91 24.13 -15.65 -3.87
CA GLN A 91 25.42 -16.35 -3.85
C GLN A 91 26.41 -15.75 -2.86
N GLU A 92 26.36 -14.43 -2.63
CA GLU A 92 27.32 -13.70 -1.79
C GLU A 92 26.82 -13.49 -0.35
N GLU A 93 25.51 -13.24 -0.15
CA GLU A 93 24.92 -12.90 1.15
C GLU A 93 23.75 -13.83 1.56
N ARG A 94 23.83 -15.13 1.20
CA ARG A 94 22.76 -16.14 1.37
C ARG A 94 21.98 -16.04 2.69
N THR A 95 22.65 -15.94 3.83
CA THR A 95 22.00 -15.88 5.15
C THR A 95 21.14 -14.62 5.32
N LYS A 96 21.62 -13.47 4.84
CA LYS A 96 20.89 -12.21 4.89
C LYS A 96 19.70 -12.23 3.93
N THR A 97 19.89 -12.78 2.73
CA THR A 97 18.81 -12.97 1.75
C THR A 97 17.70 -13.87 2.29
N GLN A 98 18.06 -15.03 2.88
CA GLN A 98 17.10 -15.93 3.52
C GLN A 98 16.35 -15.24 4.67
N TYR A 99 17.06 -14.46 5.46
CA TYR A 99 16.46 -13.71 6.56
C TYR A 99 15.42 -12.69 6.06
N ARG A 100 15.72 -11.92 5.01
CA ARG A 100 14.75 -10.99 4.39
C ARG A 100 13.49 -11.73 3.91
N VAL A 101 13.65 -12.85 3.21
CA VAL A 101 12.51 -13.67 2.76
C VAL A 101 11.61 -14.08 3.93
N LEU A 102 12.20 -14.58 5.02
CA LEU A 102 11.46 -14.98 6.22
C LEU A 102 10.73 -13.81 6.89
N VAL A 103 11.28 -12.61 6.85
CA VAL A 103 10.59 -11.42 7.37
C VAL A 103 9.41 -11.03 6.47
N GLY A 104 9.55 -11.13 5.14
CA GLY A 104 8.41 -10.96 4.23
C GLY A 104 7.31 -12.00 4.47
N ASP A 105 7.66 -13.27 4.68
CA ASP A 105 6.71 -14.33 5.00
C ASP A 105 6.01 -14.10 6.35
N TYR A 106 6.75 -13.62 7.35
CA TYR A 106 6.19 -13.18 8.63
C TYR A 106 5.17 -12.05 8.45
N MET A 107 5.40 -11.11 7.53
CA MET A 107 4.42 -10.06 7.20
C MET A 107 3.16 -10.63 6.54
N TYR A 108 3.29 -11.54 5.57
CA TYR A 108 2.12 -12.22 5.01
C TYR A 108 1.35 -13.01 6.08
N GLY A 109 2.05 -13.71 6.97
CA GLY A 109 1.42 -14.38 8.12
C GLY A 109 0.65 -13.42 9.04
N ASN A 110 1.18 -12.21 9.26
CA ASN A 110 0.46 -11.15 9.98
C ASN A 110 -0.81 -10.70 9.26
N PHE A 111 -0.76 -10.54 7.93
CA PHE A 111 -1.94 -10.24 7.13
C PHE A 111 -3.06 -11.25 7.39
N PHE A 112 -2.81 -12.55 7.21
CA PHE A 112 -3.84 -13.59 7.41
C PHE A 112 -4.37 -13.58 8.84
N ARG A 113 -3.47 -13.45 9.83
CA ARG A 113 -3.83 -13.41 11.25
C ARG A 113 -4.72 -12.23 11.60
N GLU A 114 -4.37 -11.03 11.14
CA GLU A 114 -5.13 -9.81 11.45
C GLU A 114 -6.45 -9.76 10.67
N LEU A 115 -6.50 -10.28 9.45
CA LEU A 115 -7.73 -10.46 8.69
C LEU A 115 -8.72 -11.38 9.42
N ALA A 116 -8.23 -12.52 9.92
CA ALA A 116 -9.03 -13.48 10.69
C ALA A 116 -9.54 -12.88 12.00
N ARG A 117 -8.65 -12.25 12.78
CA ARG A 117 -9.00 -11.61 14.07
C ARG A 117 -10.02 -10.49 13.92
N ALA A 118 -10.00 -9.77 12.81
CA ALA A 118 -10.94 -8.70 12.53
C ALA A 118 -12.31 -9.19 12.01
N GLY A 119 -12.50 -10.51 11.81
CA GLY A 119 -13.73 -11.04 11.21
C GLY A 119 -13.89 -10.63 9.74
N LEU A 120 -12.78 -10.35 9.05
CA LEU A 120 -12.76 -9.81 7.69
C LEU A 120 -12.45 -10.88 6.62
N LEU A 121 -12.59 -12.17 6.95
CA LEU A 121 -12.26 -13.29 6.05
C LEU A 121 -12.99 -13.26 4.70
N LYS A 122 -14.13 -12.58 4.60
CA LYS A 122 -14.82 -12.35 3.31
C LYS A 122 -13.96 -11.60 2.28
N TYR A 123 -12.95 -10.85 2.75
CA TYR A 123 -11.98 -10.15 1.90
C TYR A 123 -10.72 -10.98 1.61
N LEU A 124 -10.65 -12.22 2.07
CA LEU A 124 -9.50 -13.09 1.80
C LEU A 124 -9.29 -13.28 0.29
N ASN A 125 -10.35 -13.60 -0.44
CA ASN A 125 -10.27 -13.79 -1.90
C ASN A 125 -9.74 -12.53 -2.64
N PRO A 126 -10.35 -11.33 -2.50
CA PRO A 126 -9.82 -10.15 -3.19
C PRO A 126 -8.40 -9.76 -2.74
N LEU A 127 -8.04 -9.95 -1.46
CA LEU A 127 -6.69 -9.67 -0.97
C LEU A 127 -5.65 -10.68 -1.46
N SER A 128 -5.99 -11.96 -1.55
CA SER A 128 -5.13 -12.97 -2.16
C SER A 128 -4.95 -12.72 -3.65
N LYS A 129 -6.00 -12.26 -4.36
CA LYS A 129 -5.87 -11.83 -5.75
C LYS A 129 -4.95 -10.62 -5.89
N LEU A 130 -5.05 -9.63 -5.02
CA LEU A 130 -4.10 -8.51 -4.96
C LEU A 130 -2.65 -9.01 -4.82
N ILE A 131 -2.39 -9.95 -3.91
CA ILE A 131 -1.05 -10.53 -3.71
C ILE A 131 -0.55 -11.23 -4.98
N LEU A 132 -1.43 -11.97 -5.67
CA LEU A 132 -1.08 -12.60 -6.93
C LEU A 132 -0.73 -11.55 -8.00
N ASP A 133 -1.63 -10.59 -8.23
CA ASP A 133 -1.50 -9.57 -9.28
C ASP A 133 -0.20 -8.75 -9.09
N ILE A 134 0.18 -8.38 -7.86
CA ILE A 134 1.43 -7.61 -7.61
C ILE A 134 2.70 -8.45 -7.81
N ASN A 135 2.66 -9.75 -7.47
CA ASN A 135 3.81 -10.63 -7.68
C ASN A 135 4.01 -10.93 -9.17
N GLU A 136 2.92 -11.20 -9.91
CA GLU A 136 2.97 -11.37 -11.37
C GLU A 136 3.51 -10.10 -12.05
N ALA A 137 3.05 -8.93 -11.63
CA ALA A 137 3.54 -7.67 -12.14
C ALA A 137 5.02 -7.44 -11.86
N ALA A 138 5.50 -7.74 -10.64
CA ALA A 138 6.92 -7.61 -10.33
C ALA A 138 7.80 -8.55 -11.19
N LEU A 139 7.33 -9.77 -11.47
CA LEU A 139 8.03 -10.69 -12.37
C LEU A 139 8.05 -10.18 -13.83
N LEU A 140 6.97 -9.57 -14.30
CA LEU A 140 6.91 -8.94 -15.62
C LEU A 140 7.81 -7.71 -15.69
N SER A 141 7.85 -6.89 -14.64
CA SER A 141 8.76 -5.73 -14.54
C SER A 141 10.22 -6.13 -14.74
N LEU A 142 10.66 -7.25 -14.16
CA LEU A 142 12.02 -7.79 -14.34
C LEU A 142 12.30 -8.21 -15.79
N ARG A 143 11.29 -8.65 -16.54
CA ARG A 143 11.43 -9.13 -17.93
C ARG A 143 11.31 -8.02 -18.97
N GLU A 144 10.39 -7.09 -18.75
CA GLU A 144 9.97 -6.10 -19.75
C GLU A 144 10.46 -4.68 -19.44
N GLY A 145 11.07 -4.45 -18.27
CA GLY A 145 11.57 -3.13 -17.85
C GLY A 145 10.47 -2.14 -17.43
N ASN A 146 9.24 -2.62 -17.21
CA ASN A 146 8.14 -1.80 -16.73
C ASN A 146 8.16 -1.69 -15.19
N ASN A 147 8.95 -0.75 -14.67
CA ASN A 147 9.34 -0.71 -13.25
C ASN A 147 8.23 -0.37 -12.23
N TYR A 148 7.00 -0.05 -12.66
CA TYR A 148 5.94 0.46 -11.77
C TYR A 148 4.61 -0.29 -11.86
N GLN A 149 4.58 -1.42 -12.57
CA GLN A 149 3.36 -2.17 -12.79
C GLN A 149 2.78 -2.76 -11.48
N ASP A 150 3.64 -3.23 -10.58
CA ASP A 150 3.26 -3.72 -9.26
C ASP A 150 2.62 -2.60 -8.40
N ALA A 151 3.19 -1.40 -8.42
CA ALA A 151 2.69 -0.24 -7.71
C ALA A 151 1.32 0.22 -8.21
N ARG A 152 1.08 0.11 -9.53
CA ARG A 152 -0.21 0.38 -10.17
C ARG A 152 -1.27 -0.61 -9.68
N TYR A 153 -1.02 -1.91 -9.82
CA TYR A 153 -1.99 -2.92 -9.40
C TYR A 153 -2.25 -2.88 -7.90
N PHE A 154 -1.22 -2.64 -7.10
CA PHE A 154 -1.38 -2.50 -5.66
C PHE A 154 -2.39 -1.40 -5.32
N MET A 155 -2.20 -0.18 -5.83
CA MET A 155 -3.10 0.92 -5.52
C MET A 155 -4.47 0.77 -6.19
N GLY A 156 -4.51 0.25 -7.42
CA GLY A 156 -5.75 -0.05 -8.13
C GLY A 156 -6.67 -0.98 -7.34
N GLN A 157 -6.15 -2.12 -6.90
CA GLN A 157 -6.93 -3.07 -6.09
C GLN A 157 -7.26 -2.52 -4.69
N CYS A 158 -6.37 -1.75 -4.08
CA CYS A 158 -6.66 -1.08 -2.80
C CYS A 158 -7.82 -0.09 -2.91
N LEU A 159 -7.94 0.68 -3.99
CA LEU A 159 -9.06 1.59 -4.21
C LEU A 159 -10.34 0.86 -4.66
N ALA A 160 -10.23 -0.20 -5.47
CA ALA A 160 -11.37 -1.06 -5.79
C ALA A 160 -12.01 -1.63 -4.51
N LEU A 161 -11.19 -2.07 -3.55
CA LEU A 161 -11.69 -2.55 -2.26
C LEU A 161 -12.44 -1.45 -1.49
N LEU A 162 -12.05 -0.18 -1.59
CA LEU A 162 -12.82 0.92 -1.00
C LEU A 162 -14.19 1.06 -1.64
N GLY A 163 -14.28 0.92 -2.96
CA GLY A 163 -15.55 0.90 -3.67
C GLY A 163 -16.46 -0.24 -3.17
N ASP A 164 -15.91 -1.44 -3.01
CA ASP A 164 -16.65 -2.59 -2.45
C ASP A 164 -17.08 -2.34 -0.99
N LEU A 165 -16.21 -1.76 -0.16
CA LEU A 165 -16.50 -1.42 1.24
C LEU A 165 -17.61 -0.38 1.36
N ALA A 166 -17.64 0.58 0.45
CA ALA A 166 -18.66 1.62 0.34
C ALA A 166 -19.92 1.14 -0.40
N GLN A 167 -19.93 -0.11 -0.89
CA GLN A 167 -21.05 -0.70 -1.65
C GLN A 167 -21.41 0.09 -2.91
N LEU A 168 -20.38 0.58 -3.61
CA LEU A 168 -20.58 1.32 -4.85
C LEU A 168 -21.01 0.39 -6.00
N PRO A 169 -21.73 0.93 -7.01
CA PRO A 169 -21.93 0.27 -8.30
C PRO A 169 -20.61 -0.20 -8.95
N LYS A 170 -20.65 -1.31 -9.69
CA LYS A 170 -19.44 -1.96 -10.25
C LYS A 170 -18.64 -1.05 -11.20
N ASP A 171 -19.33 -0.21 -11.96
CA ASP A 171 -18.74 0.82 -12.80
C ASP A 171 -17.93 1.83 -11.97
N LEU A 172 -18.46 2.29 -10.83
CA LEU A 172 -17.72 3.18 -9.92
C LEU A 172 -16.56 2.48 -9.21
N VAL A 173 -16.68 1.18 -8.90
CA VAL A 173 -15.57 0.38 -8.38
C VAL A 173 -14.43 0.31 -9.41
N GLU A 174 -14.77 0.12 -10.68
CA GLU A 174 -13.80 0.08 -11.77
C GLU A 174 -13.14 1.45 -12.00
N GLU A 175 -13.90 2.55 -11.92
CA GLU A 175 -13.32 3.91 -11.95
C GLU A 175 -12.33 4.14 -10.80
N LEU A 176 -12.66 3.71 -9.58
CA LEU A 176 -11.73 3.76 -8.44
C LEU A 176 -10.48 2.90 -8.69
N ARG A 177 -10.63 1.73 -9.32
CA ARG A 177 -9.51 0.88 -9.68
C ARG A 177 -8.56 1.58 -10.65
N ILE A 178 -9.09 2.19 -11.70
CA ILE A 178 -8.31 2.93 -12.71
C ILE A 178 -7.60 4.12 -12.07
N LEU A 179 -8.31 4.91 -11.25
CA LEU A 179 -7.70 6.00 -10.49
C LEU A 179 -6.55 5.48 -9.61
N GLY A 180 -6.74 4.33 -8.97
CA GLY A 180 -5.73 3.72 -8.12
C GLY A 180 -4.50 3.33 -8.90
N GLU A 181 -4.65 2.80 -10.11
CA GLU A 181 -3.50 2.54 -10.98
C GLU A 181 -2.75 3.82 -11.35
N GLU A 182 -3.45 4.88 -11.79
CA GLU A 182 -2.82 6.16 -12.17
C GLU A 182 -2.06 6.78 -10.97
N VAL A 183 -2.65 6.73 -9.78
CA VAL A 183 -2.02 7.20 -8.53
C VAL A 183 -0.86 6.31 -8.11
N GLY A 184 -0.99 4.99 -8.30
CA GLY A 184 0.07 4.03 -8.00
C GLY A 184 1.34 4.27 -8.82
N ASP A 185 1.18 4.52 -10.13
CA ASP A 185 2.27 4.91 -11.03
C ASP A 185 2.89 6.24 -10.59
N PHE A 186 2.06 7.26 -10.34
CA PHE A 186 2.51 8.58 -9.90
C PHE A 186 3.34 8.50 -8.61
N LEU A 187 2.84 7.81 -7.57
CA LEU A 187 3.53 7.69 -6.30
C LEU A 187 4.85 6.93 -6.45
N ALA A 188 4.90 5.90 -7.28
CA ALA A 188 6.13 5.15 -7.52
C ALA A 188 7.20 5.99 -8.23
N ARG A 189 6.81 6.76 -9.25
CA ARG A 189 7.71 7.72 -9.92
C ARG A 189 8.16 8.82 -8.97
N TRP A 190 7.27 9.26 -8.07
CA TRP A 190 7.61 10.27 -7.07
C TRP A 190 8.69 9.76 -6.13
N ASP A 191 8.53 8.55 -5.61
CA ASP A 191 9.49 7.97 -4.67
C ASP A 191 10.85 7.71 -5.32
N ASN A 192 10.88 7.46 -6.63
CA ASN A 192 12.11 7.34 -7.42
C ASN A 192 12.65 8.68 -7.97
N GLN A 193 12.06 9.81 -7.53
CA GLN A 193 12.46 11.17 -7.95
C GLN A 193 12.34 11.43 -9.46
N GLU A 194 11.61 10.59 -10.19
CA GLU A 194 11.33 10.76 -11.63
C GLU A 194 10.24 11.80 -11.89
N THR A 195 9.41 12.09 -10.89
CA THR A 195 8.40 13.16 -10.94
C THR A 195 8.27 13.82 -9.57
N GLY A 196 8.38 15.14 -9.49
CA GLY A 196 8.21 15.90 -8.24
C GLY A 196 7.01 16.84 -8.26
N ASP A 197 6.21 16.79 -9.32
CA ASP A 197 5.18 17.78 -9.58
C ASP A 197 3.80 17.30 -9.17
N LEU A 198 3.26 17.89 -8.09
CA LEU A 198 1.89 17.65 -7.61
C LEU A 198 0.83 18.10 -8.59
N THR A 199 1.17 18.93 -9.57
CA THR A 199 0.25 19.34 -10.64
C THR A 199 -0.26 18.12 -11.39
N LYS A 200 0.61 17.13 -11.66
CA LYS A 200 0.18 15.86 -12.29
C LYS A 200 -0.80 15.07 -11.45
N LEU A 201 -0.63 15.05 -10.13
CA LEU A 201 -1.62 14.41 -9.25
C LEU A 201 -2.94 15.17 -9.27
N LYS A 202 -2.90 16.51 -9.25
CA LYS A 202 -4.12 17.34 -9.38
C LYS A 202 -4.83 17.06 -10.70
N GLU A 203 -4.10 16.92 -11.80
CA GLU A 203 -4.64 16.55 -13.12
C GLU A 203 -5.29 15.16 -13.10
N ILE A 204 -4.63 14.15 -12.52
CA ILE A 204 -5.19 12.80 -12.33
C ILE A 204 -6.52 12.89 -11.57
N LEU A 205 -6.57 13.63 -10.47
CA LEU A 205 -7.77 13.76 -9.65
C LEU A 205 -8.89 14.56 -10.35
N GLN A 206 -8.55 15.58 -11.13
CA GLN A 206 -9.51 16.37 -11.90
C GLN A 206 -10.11 15.59 -13.08
N LYS A 207 -9.28 14.79 -13.77
CA LYS A 207 -9.69 13.92 -14.87
C LYS A 207 -10.71 12.88 -14.40
N ASN A 208 -10.52 12.32 -13.21
CA ASN A 208 -11.40 11.32 -12.61
C ASN A 208 -12.53 11.97 -11.79
N GLY A 209 -13.11 13.06 -12.30
CA GLY A 209 -14.01 14.01 -11.63
C GLY A 209 -15.30 13.46 -11.00
N THR A 210 -15.54 12.15 -11.05
CA THR A 210 -16.56 11.43 -10.27
C THR A 210 -16.36 11.61 -8.77
N PHE A 211 -15.13 11.81 -8.32
CA PHE A 211 -14.81 11.97 -6.90
C PHE A 211 -14.09 13.31 -6.64
N LYS A 212 -14.75 14.22 -5.92
CA LYS A 212 -14.15 15.50 -5.50
C LYS A 212 -13.19 15.27 -4.34
N PHE A 213 -11.91 15.19 -4.65
CA PHE A 213 -10.84 14.97 -3.68
C PHE A 213 -9.99 16.25 -3.52
N SER A 214 -9.97 16.87 -2.33
CA SER A 214 -9.14 18.07 -2.06
C SER A 214 -7.71 17.75 -1.55
N PHE A 215 -7.24 16.52 -1.74
CA PHE A 215 -6.08 16.00 -0.98
C PHE A 215 -4.71 16.04 -1.65
N ALA A 216 -4.57 16.62 -2.83
CA ALA A 216 -3.28 16.67 -3.52
C ALA A 216 -2.19 17.40 -2.70
N ASP A 217 -2.59 18.38 -1.88
CA ASP A 217 -1.66 19.11 -1.01
C ASP A 217 -1.26 18.30 0.25
N TYR A 218 -1.93 17.17 0.55
CA TYR A 218 -1.70 16.34 1.75
C TYR A 218 -0.58 15.31 1.59
N LEU A 219 0.01 15.16 0.41
CA LEU A 219 1.04 14.16 0.10
C LEU A 219 2.48 14.69 0.22
N ILE A 220 2.66 15.94 0.63
CA ILE A 220 3.98 16.56 0.91
C ILE A 220 4.48 16.08 2.27
#